data_AF-A0A963JU06-F1
#
_entry.id   AF-A0A963JU06-F1
#
_cell.length_a   1.000
_cell.length_b   1.000
_cell.length_c   1.000
_cell.angle_alpha   90.00
_cell.angle_beta   90.00
_cell.angle_gamma   90.00
#
_symmetry.space_group_name_H-M   'P 1'
#
loop_
_entity.id
_entity.type
_entity.pdbx_description
1 polymer ?
#
loop_
_entity_poly.entity_id
_entity_poly.type
_entity_poly.pdbx_seq_one_letter_code
_entity_poly.pdbx_strand_id
1 'polypeptide(L)'
;MPATAPKKSASSRDPKVTADRQFVTALGRGLAVLRCFDATRTQLGTTEIAQMTNLPQPTVWRLCYTLQQLGYLMQAPDSDKLRIGMAVLGLGQYALGSTDIGEMVLPELIQISKLTSAAVSLGVVDQDDILIVKRAQGDGPLVLNMSMGSRLPILTSSAGWAYLAGLPAEARDKQIQKLK
;
A
#
# COMPACT_ATOMS: atom_id res chain seq x y z
N MET A 1 32.60 1.48 13.56
CA MET A 1 31.39 1.02 14.30
C MET A 1 30.20 1.13 13.35
N PRO A 2 29.64 0.04 12.80
CA PRO A 2 28.48 0.17 11.92
C PRO A 2 27.19 0.26 12.74
N ALA A 3 26.45 1.35 12.51
CA ALA A 3 25.17 1.65 13.13
C ALA A 3 24.11 0.61 12.71
N THR A 4 23.43 0.07 13.72
CA THR A 4 22.41 -0.96 13.62
C THR A 4 21.14 -0.38 12.99
N ALA A 5 20.71 -0.97 11.87
CA ALA A 5 19.44 -0.64 11.23
C ALA A 5 18.25 -0.98 12.16
N PRO A 6 17.21 -0.13 12.27
CA PRO A 6 16.07 -0.44 13.10
C PRO A 6 15.19 -1.50 12.41
N LYS A 7 15.07 -2.67 13.04
CA LYS A 7 14.12 -3.73 12.70
C LYS A 7 12.69 -3.19 12.88
N LYS A 8 11.99 -2.89 11.79
CA LYS A 8 10.56 -2.55 11.82
C LYS A 8 9.76 -3.84 12.03
N SER A 9 9.13 -3.95 13.19
CA SER A 9 8.28 -5.08 13.57
C SER A 9 7.15 -5.27 12.58
N ALA A 10 7.09 -6.45 11.96
CA ALA A 10 5.89 -6.92 11.31
C ALA A 10 4.79 -7.05 12.37
N SER A 11 3.77 -6.20 12.29
CA SER A 11 2.54 -6.36 13.06
C SER A 11 1.76 -7.54 12.46
N SER A 12 2.08 -8.75 12.89
CA SER A 12 1.24 -9.93 12.71
C SER A 12 -0.02 -9.74 13.55
N ARG A 13 -1.11 -9.27 12.93
CA ARG A 13 -2.45 -9.39 13.50
C ARG A 13 -3.32 -10.09 12.48
N ASP A 14 -3.56 -11.38 12.72
CA ASP A 14 -4.66 -12.11 12.12
C ASP A 14 -5.93 -11.26 12.24
N PRO A 15 -6.67 -11.02 11.15
CA PRO A 15 -7.94 -10.35 11.27
C PRO A 15 -8.83 -11.25 12.14
N LYS A 16 -9.32 -10.71 13.27
CA LYS A 16 -10.45 -11.28 14.03
C LYS A 16 -11.70 -11.23 13.15
N VAL A 17 -11.73 -12.06 12.11
CA VAL A 17 -12.94 -12.46 11.41
C VAL A 17 -13.52 -13.58 12.27
N THR A 18 -14.29 -13.21 13.30
CA THR A 18 -15.34 -14.09 13.81
C THR A 18 -16.06 -14.63 12.59
N ALA A 19 -16.06 -15.96 12.42
CA ALA A 19 -16.43 -16.69 11.21
C ALA A 19 -17.70 -16.14 10.54
N ASP A 20 -17.52 -15.12 9.70
CA ASP A 20 -18.55 -14.54 8.88
C ASP A 20 -18.74 -15.51 7.72
N ARG A 21 -19.90 -16.17 7.68
CA ARG A 21 -20.22 -17.17 6.66
C ARG A 21 -20.20 -16.59 5.25
N GLN A 22 -20.29 -15.27 5.11
CA GLN A 22 -20.16 -14.56 3.84
C GLN A 22 -18.71 -14.36 3.41
N PHE A 23 -17.74 -14.41 4.33
CA PHE A 23 -16.35 -14.14 4.04
C PHE A 23 -15.66 -15.35 3.38
N VAL A 24 -15.37 -15.22 2.08
CA VAL A 24 -14.60 -16.23 1.34
C VAL A 24 -13.13 -16.12 1.70
N THR A 25 -12.71 -16.94 2.66
CA THR A 25 -11.33 -16.94 3.20
C THR A 25 -10.26 -17.12 2.12
N ALA A 26 -10.52 -17.96 1.11
CA ALA A 26 -9.56 -18.18 0.02
C ALA A 26 -9.29 -16.91 -0.81
N LEU A 27 -10.34 -16.14 -1.12
CA LEU A 27 -10.23 -14.87 -1.82
C LEU A 27 -9.49 -13.84 -0.96
N GLY A 28 -9.85 -13.74 0.32
CA GLY A 28 -9.17 -12.85 1.27
C GLY A 28 -7.66 -13.11 1.35
N ARG A 29 -7.25 -14.38 1.40
CA ARG A 29 -5.84 -14.79 1.40
C ARG A 29 -5.15 -14.50 0.07
N GLY A 30 -5.82 -14.74 -1.06
CA GLY A 30 -5.28 -14.40 -2.38
C GLY A 30 -5.00 -12.90 -2.53
N LEU A 31 -5.93 -12.04 -2.09
CA LEU A 31 -5.73 -10.58 -2.09
C LEU A 31 -4.66 -10.14 -1.08
N ALA A 32 -4.51 -10.86 0.04
CA ALA A 32 -3.43 -10.58 0.99
C ALA A 32 -2.04 -10.83 0.39
N VAL A 33 -1.88 -11.85 -0.47
CA VAL A 33 -0.63 -12.09 -1.21
C VAL A 33 -0.29 -10.91 -2.12
N LEU A 34 -1.27 -10.36 -2.86
CA LEU A 34 -1.05 -9.19 -3.71
C LEU A 34 -0.65 -7.95 -2.90
N ARG A 35 -1.16 -7.81 -1.67
CA ARG A 35 -0.82 -6.70 -0.76
C ARG A 35 0.60 -6.76 -0.18
N CYS A 36 1.33 -7.87 -0.34
CA CYS A 36 2.73 -7.95 0.11
C CYS A 36 3.68 -7.12 -0.75
N PHE A 37 3.29 -6.83 -1.99
CA PHE A 37 4.11 -6.05 -2.93
C PHE A 37 3.92 -4.56 -2.68
N ASP A 38 5.02 -3.83 -2.66
CA ASP A 38 5.04 -2.38 -2.48
C ASP A 38 6.17 -1.74 -3.30
N ALA A 39 6.31 -0.42 -3.25
CA ALA A 39 7.33 0.32 -4.01
C ALA A 39 8.77 -0.07 -3.64
N THR A 40 9.00 -0.62 -2.44
CA THR A 40 10.30 -1.11 -1.96
C THR A 40 10.50 -2.60 -2.21
N ARG A 41 9.42 -3.37 -2.25
CA ARG A 41 9.37 -4.82 -2.44
C ARG A 41 8.66 -5.15 -3.76
N THR A 42 9.34 -4.83 -4.85
CA THR A 42 8.79 -5.03 -6.20
C THR A 42 8.87 -6.48 -6.68
N GLN A 43 9.76 -7.28 -6.08
CA GLN A 43 9.94 -8.70 -6.36
C GLN A 43 10.01 -9.51 -5.06
N LEU A 44 9.20 -10.56 -4.94
CA LEU A 44 9.11 -11.39 -3.74
C LEU A 44 9.10 -12.87 -4.09
N GLY A 45 9.83 -13.66 -3.30
CA GLY A 45 9.78 -15.12 -3.33
C GLY A 45 8.57 -15.65 -2.55
N THR A 46 8.15 -16.87 -2.86
CA THR A 46 7.01 -17.51 -2.17
C THR A 46 7.24 -17.72 -0.68
N THR A 47 8.49 -17.92 -0.25
CA THR A 47 8.89 -18.01 1.17
C THR A 47 8.76 -16.66 1.89
N GLU A 48 9.19 -15.57 1.25
CA GLU A 48 9.04 -14.20 1.78
C GLU A 48 7.55 -13.87 1.95
N ILE A 49 6.73 -14.22 0.95
CA ILE A 49 5.27 -14.03 1.00
C ILE A 49 4.63 -14.84 2.14
N ALA A 50 5.03 -16.10 2.35
CA ALA A 50 4.52 -16.93 3.44
C ALA A 50 4.81 -16.34 4.81
N GLN A 51 6.01 -15.79 5.01
CA GLN A 51 6.38 -15.10 6.25
C GLN A 51 5.56 -13.83 6.44
N MET A 52 5.37 -13.02 5.40
CA MET A 52 4.61 -11.76 5.48
C MET A 52 3.11 -11.98 5.71
N THR A 53 2.54 -13.02 5.12
CA THR A 53 1.11 -13.32 5.22
C THR A 53 0.76 -14.24 6.41
N ASN A 54 1.77 -14.79 7.10
CA ASN A 54 1.59 -15.82 8.12
C ASN A 54 0.79 -17.04 7.62
N LEU A 55 0.96 -17.40 6.35
CA LEU A 55 0.27 -18.53 5.71
C LEU A 55 1.22 -19.72 5.51
N PRO A 56 0.72 -20.97 5.59
CA PRO A 56 1.53 -22.14 5.27
C PRO A 56 2.06 -22.11 3.84
N GLN A 57 3.34 -22.48 3.65
CA GLN A 57 4.01 -22.47 2.34
C GLN A 57 3.20 -23.15 1.21
N PRO A 58 2.57 -24.34 1.41
CA PRO A 58 1.78 -24.98 0.36
C PRO A 58 0.54 -24.17 -0.06
N THR A 59 -0.03 -23.39 0.88
CA THR A 59 -1.17 -22.51 0.59
C THR A 59 -0.73 -21.34 -0.27
N VAL A 60 0.39 -20.71 0.09
CA VAL A 60 0.96 -19.59 -0.68
C VAL A 60 1.31 -20.03 -2.09
N TRP A 61 1.92 -21.21 -2.26
CA TRP A 61 2.21 -21.76 -3.59
C TRP A 61 0.97 -21.86 -4.47
N ARG A 62 -0.12 -22.42 -3.93
CA ARG A 62 -1.39 -22.53 -4.67
C ARG A 62 -1.97 -21.17 -5.02
N LEU A 63 -1.95 -20.21 -4.08
CA LEU A 63 -2.45 -18.86 -4.30
C LEU A 63 -1.62 -18.12 -5.36
N CYS A 64 -0.29 -18.16 -5.25
CA CYS A 64 0.63 -17.56 -6.21
C CYS A 64 0.42 -18.17 -7.60
N TYR A 65 0.31 -19.50 -7.70
CA TYR A 65 0.06 -20.17 -8.96
C TYR A 65 -1.26 -19.69 -9.61
N THR A 66 -2.36 -19.64 -8.85
CA THR A 66 -3.64 -19.12 -9.36
C THR A 66 -3.51 -17.65 -9.81
N LEU A 67 -2.87 -16.80 -9.01
CA LEU A 67 -2.66 -15.40 -9.36
C LEU A 67 -1.77 -15.23 -10.61
N GLN A 68 -0.82 -16.14 -10.85
CA GLN A 68 -0.03 -16.16 -12.07
C GLN A 68 -0.86 -16.55 -13.28
N GLN A 69 -1.69 -17.60 -13.18
CA GLN A 69 -2.59 -18.01 -14.26
C GLN A 69 -3.60 -16.91 -14.64
N LEU A 70 -4.02 -16.10 -13.67
CA LEU A 70 -4.91 -14.96 -13.87
C LEU A 70 -4.19 -13.67 -14.31
N GLY A 71 -2.85 -13.69 -14.44
CA GLY A 71 -2.05 -12.54 -14.86
C GLY A 71 -1.89 -11.43 -13.81
N TYR A 72 -2.26 -11.69 -12.55
CA TYR A 72 -2.04 -10.76 -11.42
C TYR A 72 -0.63 -10.85 -10.84
N LEU A 73 0.04 -11.99 -11.01
CA LEU A 73 1.46 -12.17 -10.72
C LEU A 73 2.18 -12.67 -11.97
N MET A 74 3.46 -12.35 -12.08
CA MET A 74 4.33 -12.85 -13.15
C MET A 74 5.69 -13.21 -12.57
N GLN A 75 6.42 -14.10 -13.22
CA GLN A 75 7.82 -14.34 -12.86
C GLN A 75 8.64 -13.09 -13.21
N ALA A 76 9.60 -12.74 -12.36
CA ALA A 76 10.56 -11.70 -12.65
C ALA A 76 11.51 -12.18 -13.77
N PRO A 77 11.95 -11.30 -14.69
CA PRO A 77 12.83 -11.70 -15.80
C PRO A 77 14.19 -12.25 -15.32
N ASP A 78 14.69 -11.71 -14.20
CA ASP A 78 16.05 -11.94 -13.72
C ASP A 78 16.11 -12.80 -12.45
N SER A 79 14.99 -13.37 -11.99
CA SER A 79 14.97 -14.21 -10.78
C SER A 79 13.77 -15.16 -10.71
N ASP A 80 13.87 -16.18 -9.86
CA ASP A 80 12.75 -17.05 -9.47
C ASP A 80 11.71 -16.35 -8.55
N LYS A 81 11.82 -15.03 -8.39
CA LYS A 81 10.85 -14.24 -7.64
C LYS A 81 9.65 -13.89 -8.50
N LEU A 82 8.55 -13.59 -7.83
CA LEU A 82 7.33 -13.10 -8.43
C LEU A 82 7.30 -11.58 -8.40
N ARG A 83 6.62 -10.97 -9.35
CA ARG A 83 6.29 -9.54 -9.42
C ARG A 83 4.83 -9.34 -9.77
N ILE A 84 4.30 -8.14 -9.53
CA ILE A 84 2.94 -7.77 -9.92
C ILE A 84 2.79 -7.85 -11.45
N GLY A 85 1.69 -8.46 -11.88
CA GLY A 85 1.28 -8.62 -13.26
C GLY A 85 0.42 -7.47 -13.78
N MET A 86 0.30 -7.39 -15.11
CA MET A 86 -0.41 -6.29 -15.79
C MET A 86 -1.91 -6.26 -15.50
N ALA A 87 -2.52 -7.38 -15.11
CA ALA A 87 -3.94 -7.43 -14.76
C ALA A 87 -4.29 -6.48 -13.59
N VAL A 88 -3.33 -6.23 -12.68
CA VAL A 88 -3.51 -5.27 -11.58
C VAL A 88 -3.59 -3.83 -12.10
N LEU A 89 -2.83 -3.48 -13.14
CA LEU A 89 -2.86 -2.13 -13.72
C LEU A 89 -4.24 -1.82 -14.31
N GLY A 90 -4.88 -2.80 -14.96
CA GLY A 90 -6.25 -2.65 -15.45
C GLY A 90 -7.23 -2.27 -14.33
N LEU A 91 -7.17 -2.97 -13.18
CA LEU A 91 -8.00 -2.64 -12.01
C LEU A 91 -7.68 -1.24 -11.45
N GLY A 92 -6.40 -0.91 -11.33
CA GLY A 92 -5.95 0.39 -10.83
C GLY A 92 -6.40 1.54 -11.72
N GLN A 93 -6.37 1.37 -13.04
CA GLN A 93 -6.78 2.39 -14.00
C GLN A 93 -8.26 2.77 -13.84
N TYR A 94 -9.16 1.78 -13.67
CA TYR A 94 -10.58 2.06 -13.44
C TYR A 94 -10.83 2.70 -12.08
N ALA A 95 -10.13 2.24 -11.03
CA ALA A 95 -10.24 2.84 -9.70
C ALA A 95 -9.81 4.33 -9.72
N LEU A 96 -8.68 4.63 -10.37
CA LEU A 96 -8.19 6.01 -10.50
C LEU A 96 -9.07 6.85 -11.42
N GLY A 97 -9.57 6.28 -12.51
CA GLY A 97 -10.49 6.96 -13.44
C GLY A 97 -11.85 7.32 -12.83
N SER A 98 -12.27 6.61 -11.77
CA SER A 98 -13.49 6.95 -11.01
C SER A 98 -13.31 8.07 -9.97
N THR A 99 -12.08 8.59 -9.81
CA THR A 99 -11.75 9.61 -8.81
C THR A 99 -11.64 10.99 -9.46
N ASP A 100 -12.78 11.60 -9.85
CA ASP A 100 -12.85 12.95 -10.46
C ASP A 100 -12.07 14.01 -9.66
N ILE A 101 -12.03 13.87 -8.33
CA ILE A 101 -11.33 14.82 -7.46
C ILE A 101 -9.80 14.80 -7.67
N GLY A 102 -9.22 13.67 -8.06
CA GLY A 102 -7.79 13.54 -8.27
C GLY A 102 -7.32 14.31 -9.51
N GLU A 103 -8.07 14.24 -10.60
CA GLU A 103 -7.82 15.02 -11.82
C GLU A 103 -8.10 16.50 -11.60
N MET A 104 -9.18 16.83 -10.87
CA MET A 104 -9.52 18.22 -10.54
C MET A 104 -8.45 18.91 -9.69
N VAL A 105 -7.85 18.20 -8.74
CA VAL A 105 -6.86 18.75 -7.79
C VAL A 105 -5.43 18.75 -8.36
N LEU A 106 -5.16 17.99 -9.43
CA LEU A 106 -3.82 17.88 -10.00
C LEU A 106 -3.20 19.24 -10.43
N PRO A 107 -3.92 20.16 -11.10
CA PRO A 107 -3.39 21.47 -11.45
C PRO A 107 -2.95 22.27 -10.21
N GLU A 108 -3.73 22.22 -9.13
CA GLU A 108 -3.42 22.89 -7.86
C GLU A 108 -2.17 22.29 -7.21
N LEU A 109 -2.04 20.96 -7.21
CA LEU A 109 -0.83 20.30 -6.71
C LEU A 109 0.41 20.76 -7.46
N ILE A 110 0.33 20.89 -8.79
CA ILE A 110 1.42 21.37 -9.63
C ILE A 110 1.76 22.83 -9.28
N GLN A 111 0.76 23.68 -9.11
CA GLN A 111 0.98 25.09 -8.76
C GLN A 111 1.67 25.23 -7.40
N ILE A 112 1.20 24.52 -6.37
CA ILE A 112 1.83 24.53 -5.03
C ILE A 112 3.25 24.00 -5.14
N SER A 113 3.45 22.90 -5.87
CA SER A 113 4.75 22.25 -6.04
C SER A 113 5.79 23.17 -6.70
N LYS A 114 5.38 23.98 -7.68
CA LYS A 114 6.21 25.03 -8.30
C LYS A 114 6.51 26.18 -7.34
N LEU A 115 5.54 26.61 -6.55
CA LEU A 115 5.72 27.71 -5.59
C LEU A 115 6.66 27.33 -4.44
N THR A 116 6.61 26.09 -3.97
CA THR A 116 7.41 25.62 -2.83
C THR A 116 8.69 24.90 -3.25
N SER A 117 8.89 24.69 -4.56
CA SER A 117 9.91 23.79 -5.12
C SER A 117 9.94 22.41 -4.44
N ALA A 118 8.79 21.91 -3.97
CA ALA A 118 8.70 20.71 -3.14
C ALA A 118 7.73 19.70 -3.72
N ALA A 119 7.87 18.44 -3.33
CA ALA A 119 6.92 17.41 -3.68
C ALA A 119 5.61 17.58 -2.91
N VAL A 120 4.49 17.61 -3.61
CA VAL A 120 3.15 17.72 -3.03
C VAL A 120 2.35 16.48 -3.42
N SER A 121 1.78 15.80 -2.43
CA SER A 121 1.06 14.55 -2.63
C SER A 121 -0.36 14.64 -2.07
N LEU A 122 -1.32 14.09 -2.82
CA LEU A 122 -2.67 13.85 -2.36
C LEU A 122 -2.80 12.40 -1.92
N GLY A 123 -3.25 12.20 -0.69
CA GLY A 123 -3.48 10.89 -0.11
C GLY A 123 -4.93 10.71 0.31
N VAL A 124 -5.41 9.46 0.23
CA VAL A 124 -6.70 9.03 0.77
C VAL A 124 -6.47 8.01 1.87
N VAL A 125 -7.38 7.96 2.84
CA VAL A 125 -7.30 6.96 3.90
C VAL A 125 -7.75 5.62 3.34
N ASP A 126 -6.89 4.61 3.43
CA ASP A 126 -7.21 3.22 3.15
C ASP A 126 -6.84 2.38 4.37
N GLN A 127 -7.86 1.94 5.11
CA GLN A 127 -7.74 1.21 6.37
C GLN A 127 -6.93 1.97 7.42
N ASP A 128 -5.67 1.57 7.61
CA ASP A 128 -4.76 2.04 8.65
C ASP A 128 -3.60 2.87 8.06
N ASP A 129 -3.61 3.06 6.74
CA ASP A 129 -2.61 3.79 5.97
C ASP A 129 -3.24 4.96 5.19
N ILE A 130 -2.40 5.92 4.81
CA ILE A 130 -2.68 6.91 3.77
C ILE A 130 -2.11 6.39 2.46
N LEU A 131 -2.98 6.15 1.48
CA LEU A 131 -2.64 5.77 0.11
C LEU A 131 -2.43 7.02 -0.74
N ILE A 132 -1.25 7.18 -1.32
CA ILE A 132 -0.96 8.30 -2.23
C ILE A 132 -1.61 8.03 -3.59
N VAL A 133 -2.56 8.88 -3.98
CA VAL A 133 -3.33 8.73 -5.23
C VAL A 133 -2.82 9.63 -6.35
N LYS A 134 -2.34 10.84 -6.01
CA LYS A 134 -1.77 11.80 -6.96
C LYS A 134 -0.58 12.52 -6.33
N ARG A 135 0.38 12.94 -7.16
CA ARG A 135 1.57 13.67 -6.71
C ARG A 135 2.08 14.58 -7.81
N ALA A 136 2.53 15.77 -7.42
CA ALA A 136 3.33 16.67 -8.24
C ALA A 136 4.74 16.77 -7.61
N GLN A 137 5.77 16.73 -8.46
CA GLN A 137 7.17 16.88 -8.05
C GLN A 137 7.66 18.26 -8.50
N GLY A 138 8.22 19.02 -7.56
CA GLY A 138 8.84 20.31 -7.83
C GLY A 138 10.34 20.15 -8.05
N ASP A 139 10.98 21.19 -8.56
CA ASP A 139 12.40 21.21 -8.96
C ASP A 139 13.40 21.26 -7.78
N GLY A 140 12.92 21.08 -6.55
CA GLY A 140 13.79 21.10 -5.37
C GLY A 140 14.67 19.86 -5.21
N PRO A 141 15.74 19.96 -4.42
CA PRO A 141 16.72 18.90 -4.23
C PRO A 141 16.19 17.70 -3.42
N LEU A 142 15.05 17.85 -2.73
CA LEU A 142 14.46 16.80 -1.92
C LEU A 142 13.57 15.89 -2.77
N VAL A 143 14.15 14.78 -3.23
CA VAL A 143 13.41 13.71 -3.90
C VAL A 143 13.07 12.63 -2.87
N LEU A 144 11.84 12.65 -2.35
CA LEU A 144 11.32 11.49 -1.63
C LEU A 144 10.92 10.41 -2.63
N ASN A 145 11.49 9.22 -2.52
CA ASN A 145 11.09 7.99 -3.23
C ASN A 145 9.70 7.50 -2.77
N MET A 146 8.67 8.32 -2.95
CA MET A 146 7.27 7.90 -2.80
C MET A 146 6.56 8.11 -4.14
N SER A 147 5.99 7.04 -4.65
CA SER A 147 5.27 7.01 -5.92
C SER A 147 3.77 6.94 -5.67
N MET A 148 2.96 7.22 -6.70
CA MET A 148 1.53 6.87 -6.66
C MET A 148 1.36 5.40 -6.27
N GLY A 149 0.38 5.09 -5.43
CA GLY A 149 0.17 3.78 -4.82
C GLY A 149 1.01 3.52 -3.55
N SER A 150 1.91 4.43 -3.15
CA SER A 150 2.64 4.27 -1.89
C SER A 150 1.70 4.40 -0.69
N ARG A 151 1.99 3.64 0.36
CA ARG A 151 1.25 3.66 1.63
C ARG A 151 2.10 4.27 2.74
N LEU A 152 1.50 5.17 3.51
CA LEU A 152 2.11 5.82 4.65
C LEU A 152 1.31 5.49 5.93
N PRO A 153 1.95 4.95 6.98
CA PRO A 153 1.22 4.67 8.22
C PRO A 153 0.68 5.95 8.83
N ILE A 154 -0.57 5.90 9.31
CA ILE A 154 -1.25 7.08 9.86
C ILE A 154 -0.49 7.67 11.05
N LEU A 155 0.00 6.83 11.98
CA LEU A 155 0.66 7.31 13.21
C LEU A 155 2.08 7.87 12.99
N THR A 156 2.72 7.60 11.85
CA THR A 156 4.12 7.98 11.63
C THR A 156 4.33 8.95 10.47
N SER A 157 3.26 9.41 9.81
CA SER A 157 3.35 10.28 8.63
C SER A 157 2.63 11.61 8.85
N SER A 158 3.21 12.71 8.37
CA SER A 158 2.58 14.04 8.47
C SER A 158 1.18 14.07 7.87
N ALA A 159 0.96 13.38 6.75
CA ALA A 159 -0.37 13.22 6.14
C ALA A 159 -1.36 12.51 7.07
N GLY A 160 -0.92 11.47 7.78
CA GLY A 160 -1.74 10.77 8.76
C GLY A 160 -2.10 11.63 9.98
N TRP A 161 -1.15 12.41 10.49
CA TRP A 161 -1.40 13.38 11.56
C TRP A 161 -2.37 14.49 11.12
N ALA A 162 -2.22 15.01 9.90
CA ALA A 162 -3.15 15.99 9.32
C ALA A 162 -4.57 15.41 9.18
N TYR A 163 -4.70 14.16 8.73
CA TYR A 163 -5.99 13.45 8.70
C TYR A 163 -6.60 13.33 10.09
N LEU A 164 -5.84 12.84 11.09
CA LEU A 164 -6.31 12.71 12.46
C LEU A 164 -6.76 14.07 13.04
N ALA A 165 -6.05 15.15 12.72
CA ALA A 165 -6.41 16.50 13.17
C ALA A 165 -7.75 17.01 12.60
N GLY A 166 -8.13 16.55 11.40
CA GLY A 166 -9.40 16.89 10.77
C GLY A 166 -10.60 16.06 11.24
N LEU A 167 -10.38 15.00 12.02
CA LEU A 167 -11.46 14.15 12.54
C LEU A 167 -12.13 14.76 13.79
N PRO A 168 -13.45 14.47 14.01
CA PRO A 168 -14.08 14.70 15.31
C PRO A 168 -13.32 13.98 16.43
N ALA A 169 -13.26 14.58 17.61
CA ALA A 169 -12.46 14.08 18.73
C ALA A 169 -12.72 12.60 19.04
N GLU A 170 -13.99 12.18 19.07
CA GLU A 170 -14.37 10.80 19.34
C GLU A 170 -13.87 9.81 18.26
N ALA A 171 -13.95 10.20 16.98
CA ALA A 171 -13.48 9.36 15.88
C ALA A 171 -11.95 9.27 15.85
N ARG A 172 -11.26 10.38 16.15
CA ARG A 172 -9.81 10.44 16.28
C ARG A 172 -9.32 9.51 17.39
N ASP A 173 -9.92 9.58 18.57
CA ASP A 173 -9.48 8.79 19.72
C ASP A 173 -9.70 7.29 19.50
N LYS A 174 -10.82 6.90 18.88
CA LYS A 174 -11.07 5.52 18.44
C LYS A 174 -10.01 5.05 17.44
N GLN A 175 -9.70 5.88 16.45
CA GLN A 175 -8.71 5.53 15.42
C GLN A 175 -7.30 5.39 16.03
N ILE A 176 -6.90 6.29 16.94
CA ILE A 176 -5.61 6.19 17.65
C ILE A 176 -5.55 4.94 18.52
N GLN A 177 -6.63 4.59 19.23
CA GLN A 177 -6.67 3.35 20.04
C GLN A 177 -6.55 2.09 19.19
N LYS A 178 -7.19 2.07 18.01
CA LYS A 178 -7.12 0.94 17.08
C LYS A 178 -5.70 0.71 16.54
N LEU A 179 -4.97 1.80 16.28
CA LEU A 179 -3.65 1.77 15.64
C LEU A 179 -2.48 1.59 16.64
N LYS A 180 -2.74 1.62 17.94
CA LYS A 180 -1.78 1.27 19.00
C LYS A 180 -1.63 -0.26 19.14
#